data_AF-A0A668A394-F1
#
_entry.id   AF-A0A668A394-F1
#
_cell.length_a   1.000
_cell.length_b   1.000
_cell.length_c   1.000
_cell.angle_alpha   90.00
_cell.angle_beta   90.00
_cell.angle_gamma   90.00
#
_symmetry.space_group_name_H-M   'P 1'
#
loop_
_entity.id
_entity.type
_entity.pdbx_description
1 polymer ?
#
loop_
_entity_poly.entity_id
_entity_poly.type
_entity_poly.pdbx_seq_one_letter_code
_entity_poly.pdbx_strand_id
1 'polypeptide(L)'
;MATPKEQLLSVLKALADKDLKEFQWFLQDAEMMKPFPAIPKCDLETADRLDTVDLMVQTYDEDNVEVTRKVLSKMNKNDLVQHLSGTSSGTEGKSWEERKRDTRKYSYNSHIM
;
A
#
# COMPACT_ATOMS: atom_id res chain seq x y z
N MET A 1 -15.74 -7.53 16.58
CA MET A 1 -14.51 -7.03 15.93
C MET A 1 -14.75 -7.17 14.44
N ALA A 2 -14.82 -6.08 13.68
CA ALA A 2 -14.90 -6.19 12.22
C ALA A 2 -13.60 -6.80 11.72
N THR A 3 -13.68 -7.72 10.75
CA THR A 3 -12.48 -8.32 10.17
C THR A 3 -11.78 -7.29 9.27
N PRO A 4 -10.44 -7.34 9.12
CA PRO A 4 -9.72 -6.46 8.19
C PRO A 4 -10.32 -6.48 6.79
N LYS A 5 -10.73 -7.68 6.33
CA LYS A 5 -11.44 -7.91 5.06
C LYS A 5 -12.73 -7.09 4.94
N GLU A 6 -13.56 -7.03 5.97
CA GLU A 6 -14.80 -6.24 5.96
C GLU A 6 -14.54 -4.74 5.94
N GLN A 7 -13.51 -4.27 6.67
CA GLN A 7 -13.12 -2.85 6.68
C GLN A 7 -12.65 -2.40 5.30
N LEU A 8 -11.76 -3.18 4.68
CA LEU A 8 -11.29 -2.94 3.32
C LEU A 8 -12.45 -2.93 2.32
N LEU A 9 -13.33 -3.93 2.40
CA LEU A 9 -14.47 -4.02 1.50
C LEU A 9 -15.41 -2.82 1.63
N SER A 10 -15.65 -2.33 2.85
CA SER A 10 -16.46 -1.13 3.06
C SER A 10 -15.84 0.09 2.40
N VAL A 11 -14.52 0.26 2.50
CA VAL A 11 -13.82 1.39 1.88
C VAL A 11 -13.78 1.27 0.36
N LEU A 12 -13.46 0.09 -0.19
CA LEU A 12 -13.49 -0.16 -1.63
C LEU A 12 -14.91 -0.04 -2.21
N LYS A 13 -15.96 -0.29 -1.42
CA LYS A 13 -17.35 -0.02 -1.81
C LYS A 13 -17.68 1.47 -1.83
N ALA A 14 -17.09 2.26 -0.95
CA ALA A 14 -17.26 3.71 -0.93
C ALA A 14 -16.49 4.43 -2.04
N LEU A 15 -15.48 3.78 -2.64
CA LEU A 15 -14.79 4.28 -3.83
C LEU A 15 -15.67 4.16 -5.09
N ALA A 16 -15.60 5.17 -5.95
CA ALA A 16 -16.16 5.09 -7.30
C ALA A 16 -15.31 4.17 -8.18
N ASP A 17 -15.86 3.64 -9.27
CA ASP A 17 -15.12 2.70 -10.14
C ASP A 17 -13.85 3.33 -10.75
N LYS A 18 -13.88 4.64 -11.00
CA LYS A 18 -12.70 5.39 -11.45
C LYS A 18 -11.62 5.42 -10.38
N ASP A 19 -12.00 5.68 -9.13
CA ASP A 19 -11.06 5.69 -8.01
C ASP A 19 -10.53 4.28 -7.74
N LEU A 20 -11.37 3.24 -7.85
CA LEU A 20 -10.94 1.85 -7.68
C LEU A 20 -9.86 1.46 -8.71
N LYS A 21 -10.02 1.86 -9.97
CA LYS A 21 -8.98 1.64 -10.99
C LYS A 21 -7.67 2.33 -10.67
N GLU A 22 -7.75 3.55 -10.16
CA GLU A 22 -6.56 4.30 -9.73
C GLU A 22 -5.92 3.67 -8.49
N PHE A 23 -6.71 3.17 -7.55
CA PHE A 23 -6.26 2.41 -6.38
C PHE A 23 -5.50 1.14 -6.80
N GLN A 24 -6.09 0.33 -7.68
CA GLN A 24 -5.43 -0.83 -8.29
C GLN A 24 -4.16 -0.42 -9.04
N TRP A 25 -4.18 0.70 -9.76
CA TRP A 25 -2.99 1.19 -10.44
C TRP A 25 -1.83 1.38 -9.45
N PHE A 26 -2.09 1.97 -8.28
CA PHE A 26 -1.06 2.20 -7.26
C PHE A 26 -0.55 0.91 -6.61
N LEU A 27 -1.40 -0.12 -6.47
CA LEU A 27 -1.01 -1.42 -5.91
C LEU A 27 0.02 -2.15 -6.78
N GLN A 28 0.05 -1.86 -8.09
CA GLN A 28 1.02 -2.45 -9.02
C GLN A 28 2.39 -1.75 -8.99
N ASP A 29 2.48 -0.56 -8.40
CA ASP A 29 3.70 0.25 -8.38
C ASP A 29 4.63 -0.21 -7.25
N ALA A 30 5.65 -0.98 -7.61
CA ALA A 30 6.62 -1.53 -6.67
C ALA A 30 7.48 -0.46 -5.96
N GLU A 31 7.65 0.75 -6.50
CA GLU A 31 8.37 1.81 -5.79
C GLU A 31 7.48 2.47 -4.75
N MET A 32 6.22 2.74 -5.11
CA MET A 32 5.22 3.28 -4.21
C MET A 32 4.96 2.33 -3.05
N MET A 33 4.85 1.03 -3.34
CA MET A 33 4.43 0.02 -2.38
C MET A 33 5.53 -0.37 -1.39
N LYS A 34 6.81 -0.06 -1.64
CA LYS A 34 7.90 -0.32 -0.68
C LYS A 34 7.57 0.16 0.74
N PRO A 35 7.81 -0.67 1.77
CA PRO A 35 8.51 -1.96 1.75
C PRO A 35 7.64 -3.18 1.37
N PHE A 36 6.36 -2.98 1.05
CA PHE A 36 5.41 -4.05 0.77
C PHE A 36 5.56 -4.58 -0.68
N PRO A 37 5.26 -5.86 -0.93
CA PRO A 37 5.25 -6.42 -2.27
C PRO A 37 4.19 -5.73 -3.14
N ALA A 38 4.48 -5.44 -4.41
CA ALA A 38 3.45 -4.97 -5.34
C ALA A 38 2.64 -6.14 -5.90
N ILE A 39 1.36 -5.90 -6.18
CA ILE A 39 0.49 -6.92 -6.77
C ILE A 39 0.62 -6.84 -8.31
N PRO A 40 0.74 -7.97 -9.02
CA PRO A 40 0.83 -7.97 -10.46
C PRO A 40 -0.38 -7.29 -11.13
N LYS A 41 -0.11 -6.48 -12.16
CA LYS A 41 -1.16 -5.81 -12.95
C LYS A 41 -2.19 -6.79 -13.50
N CYS A 42 -1.76 -7.96 -13.95
CA CYS A 42 -2.63 -8.97 -14.55
C CYS A 42 -3.75 -9.42 -13.59
N ASP A 43 -3.41 -9.55 -12.31
CA ASP A 43 -4.36 -9.94 -11.27
C ASP A 43 -5.32 -8.78 -10.97
N LEU A 44 -4.82 -7.54 -10.97
CA LEU A 44 -5.62 -6.35 -10.67
C LEU A 44 -6.54 -5.90 -11.81
N GLU A 45 -6.13 -6.08 -13.07
CA GLU A 45 -6.92 -5.66 -14.25
C GLU A 45 -8.20 -6.50 -14.41
N THR A 46 -8.18 -7.73 -13.91
CA THR A 46 -9.33 -8.65 -13.93
C THR A 46 -10.05 -8.74 -12.58
N ALA A 47 -9.46 -8.23 -11.51
CA ALA A 47 -10.03 -8.29 -10.16
C ALA A 47 -11.20 -7.32 -9.98
N ASP A 48 -12.31 -7.86 -9.46
CA ASP A 48 -13.40 -7.04 -8.94
C ASP A 48 -13.05 -6.43 -7.58
N ARG A 49 -13.99 -5.66 -7.01
CA ARG A 49 -13.84 -5.09 -5.65
C ARG A 49 -13.56 -6.16 -4.60
N LEU A 50 -14.23 -7.31 -4.70
CA LEU A 50 -14.05 -8.42 -3.76
C LEU A 50 -12.70 -9.10 -3.95
N ASP A 51 -12.32 -9.36 -5.20
CA ASP A 51 -11.04 -9.99 -5.52
C ASP A 51 -9.87 -9.09 -5.14
N THR A 52 -10.01 -7.78 -5.32
CA THR A 52 -8.98 -6.81 -4.89
C THR A 52 -8.79 -6.88 -3.38
N VAL A 53 -9.87 -6.93 -2.58
CA VAL A 53 -9.75 -7.11 -1.13
C VAL A 53 -9.10 -8.45 -0.81
N ASP A 54 -9.49 -9.53 -1.48
CA ASP A 54 -8.94 -10.85 -1.22
C ASP A 54 -7.44 -10.91 -1.54
N LEU A 55 -7.02 -10.37 -2.68
CA LEU A 55 -5.61 -10.22 -3.07
C LEU A 55 -4.83 -9.41 -2.05
N MET A 56 -5.39 -8.31 -1.53
CA MET A 56 -4.71 -7.51 -0.50
C MET A 56 -4.57 -8.27 0.82
N VAL A 57 -5.60 -8.99 1.24
CA VAL A 57 -5.55 -9.81 2.46
C VAL A 57 -4.57 -10.97 2.27
N GLN A 58 -4.56 -11.62 1.12
CA GLN A 58 -3.63 -12.72 0.83
C GLN A 58 -2.17 -12.24 0.72
N THR A 59 -1.94 -11.07 0.16
CA THR A 59 -0.59 -10.54 -0.11
C THR A 59 0.02 -9.89 1.12
N TYR A 60 -0.77 -9.15 1.88
CA TYR A 60 -0.29 -8.33 3.00
C TYR A 60 -0.71 -8.85 4.37
N ASP A 61 -1.64 -9.80 4.44
CA ASP A 61 -2.17 -10.36 5.69
C ASP A 61 -2.51 -9.27 6.71
N GLU A 62 -1.77 -9.13 7.82
CA GLU A 62 -1.99 -8.07 8.82
C GLU A 62 -1.74 -6.64 8.32
N ASP A 63 -0.85 -6.45 7.35
CA ASP A 63 -0.45 -5.14 6.81
C ASP A 63 -1.44 -4.57 5.77
N ASN A 64 -2.51 -5.31 5.44
CA ASN A 64 -3.46 -4.90 4.39
C ASN A 64 -4.13 -3.54 4.67
N VAL A 65 -4.34 -3.21 5.95
CA VAL A 65 -4.95 -1.94 6.40
C VAL A 65 -3.96 -0.79 6.23
N GLU A 66 -2.69 -1.01 6.59
CA GLU A 66 -1.57 -0.06 6.45
C GLU A 66 -1.37 0.31 4.97
N VAL A 67 -1.33 -0.70 4.10
CA VAL A 67 -1.20 -0.54 2.64
C VAL A 67 -2.37 0.26 2.08
N THR A 68 -3.60 -0.11 2.44
CA THR A 68 -4.81 0.59 1.97
C THR A 68 -4.81 2.05 2.37
N ARG A 69 -4.46 2.35 3.62
CA ARG A 69 -4.30 3.72 4.12
C ARG A 69 -3.30 4.51 3.29
N LYS A 70 -2.14 3.91 2.99
CA LYS A 70 -1.08 4.55 2.21
C LYS A 70 -1.56 4.90 0.79
N VAL A 71 -2.23 3.97 0.11
CA VAL A 71 -2.77 4.20 -1.24
C VAL A 71 -3.87 5.27 -1.23
N LEU A 72 -4.83 5.19 -0.31
CA LEU A 72 -5.90 6.19 -0.20
C LEU A 72 -5.37 7.59 0.09
N SER A 73 -4.34 7.71 0.92
CA SER A 73 -3.68 8.99 1.20
C SER A 73 -3.03 9.58 -0.05
N LYS A 74 -2.42 8.73 -0.91
CA LYS A 74 -1.84 9.16 -2.19
C LYS A 74 -2.88 9.61 -3.21
N MET A 75 -4.05 8.99 -3.20
CA MET A 75 -5.22 9.41 -4.00
C MET A 75 -5.96 10.61 -3.40
N ASN A 76 -5.47 11.17 -2.29
CA ASN A 76 -6.09 12.26 -1.56
C ASN A 76 -7.51 11.93 -1.03
N LYS A 77 -7.80 10.65 -0.79
CA LYS A 77 -9.06 10.12 -0.21
C LYS A 77 -8.97 10.03 1.31
N ASN A 78 -8.59 11.14 1.95
CA ASN A 78 -8.34 11.19 3.39
C ASN A 78 -9.60 10.93 4.23
N ASP A 79 -10.79 11.22 3.71
CA ASP A 79 -12.06 10.92 4.38
C ASP A 79 -12.22 9.39 4.62
N LEU A 80 -11.86 8.59 3.61
CA LEU A 80 -11.89 7.13 3.69
C LEU A 80 -10.79 6.58 4.61
N VAL A 81 -9.63 7.24 4.66
CA VAL A 81 -8.56 6.91 5.60
C VAL A 81 -9.03 7.08 7.05
N GLN A 82 -9.78 8.15 7.34
CA GLN A 82 -10.33 8.37 8.67
C GLN A 82 -11.38 7.31 9.03
N HIS A 83 -12.24 6.93 8.09
CA HIS A 83 -13.20 5.84 8.28
C HIS A 83 -12.51 4.50 8.56
N LEU A 84 -11.36 4.23 7.91
CA LEU A 84 -10.54 3.04 8.15
C LEU A 84 -9.83 3.08 9.51
N SER A 85 -9.38 4.27 9.94
CA SER A 85 -8.60 4.49 11.17
C SER A 85 -9.47 4.61 12.44
N GLY A 86 -10.77 4.88 12.29
CA GLY A 86 -11.71 5.09 13.40
C GLY A 86 -11.92 3.90 14.33
N THR A 87 -11.32 2.73 14.03
CA THR A 87 -11.39 1.53 14.88
C THR A 87 -10.15 1.28 15.74
N SER A 88 -9.06 2.03 15.56
CA SER A 88 -7.87 1.91 16.44
C SER A 88 -7.44 3.29 16.92
N SER A 89 -8.06 3.74 18.02
CA SER A 89 -7.50 4.83 18.81
C SER A 89 -6.21 4.33 19.47
N GLY A 90 -5.06 4.84 19.00
CA GLY A 90 -3.76 4.67 19.66
C GLY A 90 -2.57 4.70 18.70
N THR A 91 -1.98 5.90 18.51
CA THR A 91 -0.54 6.22 18.37
C THR A 91 0.31 5.39 17.38
N GLU A 92 1.12 5.91 16.44
CA GLU A 92 1.98 7.09 16.42
C GLU A 92 2.57 7.22 15.00
N GLY A 93 2.87 8.45 14.57
CA GLY A 93 3.45 8.71 13.26
C GLY A 93 4.86 8.18 13.09
N LYS A 94 5.17 7.68 11.88
CA LYS A 94 6.55 7.59 11.40
C LYS A 94 6.73 8.49 10.18
N SER A 95 7.25 9.67 10.51
CA SER A 95 7.86 10.67 9.65
C SER A 95 8.81 10.03 8.63
N TRP A 96 8.47 10.14 7.36
CA TRP A 96 9.32 9.77 6.23
C TRP A 96 10.18 10.97 5.85
N GLU A 97 11.26 11.21 6.59
CA GLU A 97 12.39 12.00 6.10
C GLU A 97 13.68 11.17 6.18
N GLU A 98 13.77 10.13 5.35
CA GLU A 98 15.06 9.57 5.00
C GLU A 98 15.58 10.30 3.75
N ARG A 99 16.10 11.52 3.98
CA ARG A 99 16.86 12.27 2.99
C ARG A 99 18.13 11.50 2.62
N LYS A 100 18.26 11.23 1.33
CA LYS A 100 19.44 10.77 0.60
C LYS A 100 20.78 11.15 1.27
N ARG A 101 21.62 10.15 1.55
CA ARG A 101 23.08 10.29 1.39
C ARG A 101 23.61 9.12 0.58
N ASP A 102 23.91 9.48 -0.66
CA ASP A 102 24.54 8.69 -1.70
C ASP A 102 26.07 8.57 -1.46
N THR A 103 26.68 7.60 -2.13
CA THR A 103 28.12 7.45 -2.43
C THR A 103 29.10 6.99 -1.34
N ARG A 104 29.25 5.67 -1.17
CA ARG A 104 30.53 4.96 -1.49
C ARG A 104 30.34 3.44 -1.43
N LYS A 105 29.85 2.90 -2.55
CA LYS A 105 29.96 1.47 -2.88
C LYS A 105 31.33 1.24 -3.53
N TYR A 106 31.95 0.08 -3.25
CA TYR A 106 33.14 -0.49 -3.91
C TYR A 106 34.47 0.28 -3.67
N SER A 107 35.33 -0.04 -2.70
CA SER A 107 36.15 -1.26 -2.53
C SER A 107 35.99 -2.40 -3.55
N TYR A 108 36.93 -2.47 -4.51
CA TYR A 108 37.52 -3.69 -5.12
C TYR A 108 38.77 -3.17 -5.87
N ASN A 109 39.97 -3.35 -5.33
CA ASN A 109 40.85 -4.52 -5.46
C ASN A 109 41.86 -4.41 -6.62
N SER A 110 43.13 -4.66 -6.23
CA SER A 110 44.17 -5.39 -6.97
C SER A 110 45.27 -4.59 -7.70
N HIS A 111 46.49 -5.08 -7.47
CA HIS A 111 47.72 -5.04 -8.27
C HIS A 111 48.81 -4.03 -7.88
N ILE A 112 49.80 -4.47 -7.09
CA ILE A 112 51.18 -4.87 -7.52
C ILE A 112 52.01 -3.68 -8.02
N MET A 113 52.93 -3.22 -7.17
CA MET A 113 54.39 -3.32 -7.36
C MET A 113 55.10 -3.02 -6.05
#